data_AF-A0A7C5BX02-F1
#
_entry.id   AF-A0A7C5BX02-F1
#
_cell.length_a   1.000
_cell.length_b   1.000
_cell.length_c   1.000
_cell.angle_alpha   90.00
_cell.angle_beta   90.00
_cell.angle_gamma   90.00
#
_symmetry.space_group_name_H-M   'P 1'
#
loop_
_entity.id
_entity.type
_entity.pdbx_description
1 polymer ?
#
loop_
_entity_poly.entity_id
_entity_poly.type
_entity_poly.pdbx_seq_one_letter_code
_entity_poly.pdbx_strand_id
1 'polypeptide(L)'
;MDELDELVPTGVRAIPARNPVVHGVVRRDGGQFVTVTVRLAGSEPKLLDRRALERMARLTRIPTALLAELSDDLILQNVNFQLRRRWSWFTHAVVRDDRILDWMAPG
;
A
#
# COMPACT_ATOMS: atom_id res chain seq x y z
N MET A 1 7.37 24.50 -34.88
CA MET A 1 8.45 23.50 -35.05
C MET A 1 9.55 24.00 -34.14
N ASP A 2 9.65 23.57 -32.89
CA ASP A 2 9.56 22.16 -32.49
C ASP A 2 8.49 21.87 -31.46
N GLU A 3 7.88 20.72 -31.69
CA GLU A 3 6.80 20.14 -30.91
C GLU A 3 7.30 19.80 -29.51
N LEU A 4 6.38 20.03 -28.56
CA LEU A 4 6.35 19.43 -27.24
C LEU A 4 6.94 18.01 -27.29
N ASP A 5 8.18 17.85 -26.84
CA ASP A 5 8.80 16.55 -26.54
C ASP A 5 7.96 15.90 -25.43
N GLU A 6 6.93 15.19 -25.90
CA GLU A 6 6.35 13.97 -25.37
C GLU A 6 6.43 13.83 -23.84
N LEU A 7 5.49 14.51 -23.18
CA LEU A 7 4.97 14.12 -21.87
C LEU A 7 4.52 12.66 -21.89
N VAL A 8 5.44 11.74 -21.63
CA VAL A 8 5.09 10.35 -21.34
C VAL A 8 5.53 10.01 -19.92
N PRO A 9 4.82 10.45 -18.86
CA PRO A 9 4.74 9.61 -17.69
C PRO A 9 3.76 8.49 -18.04
N THR A 10 4.29 7.38 -18.55
CA THR A 10 3.67 6.06 -18.34
C THR A 10 3.74 5.79 -16.84
N GLY A 11 2.92 6.51 -16.08
CA GLY A 11 3.10 6.75 -14.65
C GLY A 11 2.90 5.51 -13.78
N VAL A 12 2.52 4.38 -14.38
CA VAL A 12 2.31 3.11 -13.68
C VAL A 12 3.52 2.22 -13.88
N ARG A 13 4.16 1.83 -12.78
CA ARG A 13 5.30 0.89 -12.76
C ARG A 13 5.07 -0.24 -11.78
N ALA A 14 5.55 -1.43 -12.12
CA ALA A 14 5.64 -2.54 -11.19
C ALA A 14 7.00 -2.49 -10.47
N ILE A 15 7.01 -2.46 -9.15
CA ILE A 15 8.25 -2.51 -8.34
C ILE A 15 8.22 -3.73 -7.41
N PRO A 16 9.39 -4.31 -7.04
CA PRO A 16 9.42 -5.45 -6.12
C PRO A 16 8.77 -5.13 -4.78
N ALA A 17 7.83 -5.96 -4.32
CA ALA A 17 7.11 -5.79 -3.06
C ALA A 17 7.88 -6.35 -1.86
N ARG A 18 9.19 -6.10 -1.77
CA ARG A 18 10.07 -6.72 -0.77
C ARG A 18 9.91 -6.04 0.60
N ASN A 19 9.76 -6.85 1.65
CA ASN A 19 9.70 -6.42 3.06
C ASN A 19 8.79 -5.20 3.29
N PRO A 20 7.48 -5.28 2.96
CA PRO A 20 6.57 -4.18 3.20
C PRO A 20 6.43 -3.92 4.70
N VAL A 21 6.33 -2.65 5.04
CA VAL A 21 6.03 -2.21 6.40
C VAL A 21 5.00 -1.10 6.31
N VAL A 22 3.87 -1.24 7.00
CA VAL A 22 2.97 -0.12 7.25
C VAL A 22 3.74 0.90 8.08
N HIS A 23 3.93 2.08 7.49
CA HIS A 23 4.73 3.16 8.04
C HIS A 23 3.88 4.17 8.81
N GLY A 24 2.65 4.41 8.38
CA GLY A 24 1.74 5.36 9.03
C GLY A 24 0.28 5.09 8.68
N VAL A 25 -0.61 5.66 9.48
CA VAL A 25 -2.06 5.60 9.29
C VAL A 25 -2.54 6.95 8.81
N VAL A 26 -3.49 6.96 7.88
CA VAL A 26 -4.08 8.17 7.32
C VAL A 26 -5.53 8.23 7.75
N ARG A 27 -5.89 9.32 8.43
CA ARG A 27 -7.25 9.64 8.86
C ARG A 27 -7.72 10.94 8.21
N ARG A 28 -9.02 11.08 8.01
CA ARG A 28 -9.68 12.34 7.67
C ARG A 28 -9.93 13.15 8.94
N ASP A 29 -10.25 14.42 8.77
CA ASP A 29 -10.78 15.27 9.82
C ASP A 29 -11.97 14.57 10.50
N GLY A 30 -11.97 14.56 11.84
CA GLY A 30 -12.91 13.76 12.64
C GLY A 30 -12.44 12.34 12.97
N GLY A 31 -11.21 11.97 12.62
CA GLY A 31 -10.58 10.72 13.08
C GLY A 31 -10.98 9.46 12.30
N GLN A 32 -11.75 9.60 11.22
CA GLN A 32 -12.15 8.48 10.39
C GLN A 32 -10.95 7.90 9.62
N PHE A 33 -10.72 6.60 9.74
CA PHE A 33 -9.70 5.89 8.98
C PHE A 33 -9.96 5.98 7.46
N VAL A 34 -8.90 6.25 6.70
CA VAL A 34 -8.92 6.35 5.23
C VAL A 34 -8.10 5.23 4.61
N THR A 35 -6.82 5.19 4.97
CA THR A 35 -5.84 4.26 4.40
C THR A 35 -4.59 4.22 5.28
N VAL A 36 -3.55 3.55 4.81
CA VAL A 36 -2.22 3.56 5.42
C VAL A 36 -1.16 3.89 4.38
N THR A 37 0.01 4.30 4.85
CA THR A 37 1.22 4.35 4.04
C THR A 37 2.04 3.08 4.23
N VAL A 38 2.61 2.55 3.15
CA VAL A 38 3.49 1.38 3.16
C VAL A 38 4.84 1.76 2.58
N ARG A 39 5.91 1.35 3.28
CA ARG A 39 7.27 1.42 2.80
C ARG A 39 7.72 0.04 2.33
N LEU A 40 8.22 -0.05 1.10
CA LEU A 40 8.90 -1.24 0.58
C LEU A 40 10.42 -1.05 0.71
N ALA A 41 11.19 -2.14 0.72
CA ALA A 41 12.64 -2.09 0.82
C ALA A 41 13.25 -1.19 -0.28
N GLY A 42 14.06 -0.21 0.13
CA GLY A 42 14.72 0.72 -0.79
C GLY A 42 13.79 1.73 -1.48
N SER A 43 12.60 1.99 -0.92
CA SER A 43 11.64 2.95 -1.47
C SER A 43 11.08 3.89 -0.39
N GLU A 44 10.62 5.07 -0.82
CA GLU A 44 9.86 5.98 0.05
C GLU A 44 8.48 5.41 0.43
N PRO A 45 7.89 5.85 1.56
CA PRO A 45 6.52 5.51 1.92
C PRO A 45 5.52 5.90 0.82
N LYS A 46 4.56 5.01 0.55
CA LYS A 46 3.52 5.21 -0.45
C LYS A 46 2.14 5.01 0.13
N LEU A 47 1.19 5.83 -0.26
CA LEU A 47 -0.21 5.68 0.12
C LEU A 47 -0.79 4.43 -0.53
N LEU A 48 -1.57 3.64 0.23
CA LEU A 48 -2.36 2.58 -0.39
C LEU A 48 -3.64 3.13 -0.99
N ASP A 49 -3.85 2.83 -2.25
CA ASP A 49 -5.16 2.97 -2.86
C ASP A 49 -6.13 1.92 -2.30
N ARG A 50 -7.44 2.17 -2.43
CA ARG A 50 -8.49 1.32 -1.87
C ARG A 50 -8.34 -0.14 -2.30
N ARG A 51 -8.06 -0.38 -3.58
CA ARG A 51 -7.92 -1.74 -4.12
C ARG A 51 -6.71 -2.48 -3.51
N ALA A 52 -5.58 -1.79 -3.38
CA ALA A 52 -4.39 -2.34 -2.73
C ALA A 52 -4.63 -2.63 -1.24
N LEU A 53 -5.32 -1.73 -0.54
CA LEU A 53 -5.73 -1.92 0.85
C LEU A 53 -6.63 -3.14 1.01
N GLU A 54 -7.63 -3.32 0.15
CA GLU A 54 -8.55 -4.46 0.18
C GLU A 54 -7.82 -5.80 -0.10
N ARG A 55 -6.85 -5.81 -1.02
CA ARG A 55 -6.00 -7.00 -1.24
C ARG A 55 -5.11 -7.30 -0.03
N MET A 56 -4.51 -6.27 0.57
CA MET A 56 -3.71 -6.43 1.79
C MET A 56 -4.56 -6.99 2.94
N ALA A 57 -5.75 -6.42 3.17
CA ALA A 57 -6.71 -6.84 4.18
C ALA A 57 -7.12 -8.32 4.01
N ARG A 58 -7.40 -8.74 2.77
CA ARG A 58 -7.71 -10.15 2.45
C ARG A 58 -6.54 -11.07 2.77
N LEU A 59 -5.31 -10.69 2.40
CA LEU A 59 -4.11 -11.49 2.69
C LEU A 59 -3.88 -11.63 4.20
N THR A 60 -3.92 -10.50 4.93
CA THR A 60 -3.68 -10.47 6.38
C THR A 60 -4.85 -11.06 7.17
N ARG A 61 -6.01 -11.32 6.53
CA ARG A 61 -7.29 -11.64 7.17
C ARG A 61 -7.70 -10.58 8.21
N ILE A 62 -7.34 -9.32 7.96
CA ILE A 62 -7.77 -8.19 8.79
C ILE A 62 -8.86 -7.46 7.99
N PRO A 63 -10.13 -7.50 8.42
CA PRO A 63 -11.19 -6.75 7.76
C PRO A 63 -10.88 -5.26 7.73
N THR A 64 -11.15 -4.58 6.61
CA THR A 64 -10.98 -3.12 6.51
C THR A 64 -11.87 -2.35 7.49
N ALA A 65 -13.05 -2.89 7.82
CA ALA A 65 -13.92 -2.35 8.86
C ALA A 65 -13.24 -2.34 10.24
N LEU A 66 -12.51 -3.40 10.59
CA LEU A 66 -11.77 -3.46 11.84
C LEU A 66 -10.67 -2.39 11.88
N LEU A 67 -9.98 -2.15 10.77
CA LEU A 67 -8.99 -1.06 10.69
C LEU A 67 -9.59 0.31 11.00
N ALA A 68 -10.88 0.52 10.72
CA ALA A 68 -11.53 1.80 10.99
C ALA A 68 -11.79 2.04 12.49
N GLU A 69 -11.88 0.98 13.29
CA GLU A 69 -12.21 1.03 14.72
C GLU A 69 -10.96 1.01 15.62
N LEU A 70 -9.82 0.62 15.08
CA LEU A 70 -8.57 0.49 15.83
C LEU A 70 -7.82 1.82 15.97
N SER A 71 -7.02 1.94 17.03
CA SER A 71 -6.00 2.99 17.16
C SER A 71 -4.86 2.79 16.17
N ASP A 72 -4.11 3.86 15.88
CA ASP A 72 -3.02 3.82 14.90
C ASP A 72 -1.92 2.83 15.30
N ASP A 73 -1.56 2.78 16.59
CA ASP A 73 -0.59 1.83 17.12
C ASP A 73 -1.03 0.37 16.92
N LEU A 74 -2.32 0.09 17.16
CA LEU A 74 -2.86 -1.26 16.97
C LEU A 74 -2.89 -1.65 15.48
N ILE A 75 -3.18 -0.71 14.58
CA ILE A 75 -3.09 -0.94 13.13
C ILE A 75 -1.64 -1.25 12.76
N LEU A 76 -0.69 -0.43 13.20
CA LEU A 76 0.73 -0.60 12.90
C LEU A 76 1.25 -1.96 13.40
N GLN A 77 0.94 -2.35 14.63
CA GLN A 77 1.38 -3.62 15.20
C GLN A 77 0.73 -4.82 14.49
N ASN A 78 -0.61 -4.84 14.39
CA ASN A 78 -1.33 -6.01 13.87
C ASN A 78 -1.08 -6.22 12.38
N VAL A 79 -1.13 -5.16 11.58
CA VAL A 79 -0.92 -5.28 10.14
C VAL A 79 0.52 -5.69 9.86
N ASN A 80 1.53 -5.05 10.48
CA ASN A 80 2.92 -5.44 10.28
C ASN A 80 3.22 -6.87 10.74
N PHE A 81 2.63 -7.31 11.85
CA PHE A 81 2.75 -8.70 12.29
C PHE A 81 2.20 -9.68 11.25
N GLN A 82 1.02 -9.42 10.68
CA GLN A 82 0.45 -10.28 9.65
C GLN A 82 1.20 -10.21 8.31
N LEU A 83 1.68 -9.03 7.91
CA LEU A 83 2.51 -8.86 6.72
C LEU A 83 3.76 -9.73 6.80
N ARG A 84 4.50 -9.69 7.92
CA ARG A 84 5.69 -10.54 8.11
C ARG A 84 5.41 -12.03 7.94
N ARG A 85 4.21 -12.49 8.30
CA ARG A 85 3.82 -13.91 8.23
C ARG A 85 3.30 -14.35 6.87
N ARG A 86 2.75 -13.44 6.07
CA ARG A 86 1.92 -13.80 4.89
C ARG A 86 2.34 -13.15 3.59
N TRP A 87 3.26 -12.18 3.62
CA TRP A 87 3.55 -11.36 2.46
C TRP A 87 4.29 -12.06 1.32
N SER A 88 4.88 -13.23 1.57
CA SER A 88 5.59 -14.01 0.54
C SER A 88 4.74 -14.36 -0.68
N TRP A 89 3.42 -14.18 -0.62
CA TRP A 89 2.49 -14.40 -1.72
C TRP A 89 2.49 -13.30 -2.78
N PHE A 90 3.03 -12.11 -2.50
CA PHE A 90 3.11 -11.03 -3.48
C PHE A 90 4.55 -10.81 -3.94
N THR A 91 4.74 -10.65 -5.25
CA THR A 91 6.05 -10.40 -5.86
C THR A 91 6.28 -8.91 -6.12
N HIS A 92 5.23 -8.19 -6.53
CA HIS A 92 5.34 -6.80 -6.97
C HIS A 92 4.18 -5.93 -6.50
N ALA A 93 4.45 -4.63 -6.39
CA ALA A 93 3.48 -3.58 -6.18
C ALA A 93 3.32 -2.78 -7.48
N VAL A 94 2.08 -2.55 -7.91
CA VAL A 94 1.77 -1.63 -9.00
C VAL A 94 1.68 -0.23 -8.41
N VAL A 95 2.52 0.68 -8.88
CA VAL A 95 2.69 2.02 -8.30
C VAL A 95 2.44 3.08 -9.35
N ARG A 96 1.73 4.14 -8.96
CA ARG A 96 1.66 5.41 -9.69
C ARG A 96 1.99 6.55 -8.75
N ASP A 97 3.03 7.31 -9.09
CA ASP A 97 3.55 8.41 -8.26
C ASP A 97 3.88 7.94 -6.82
N ASP A 98 3.16 8.49 -5.84
CA ASP A 98 3.24 8.22 -4.41
C ASP A 98 2.24 7.14 -3.94
N ARG A 99 1.55 6.45 -4.86
CA ARG A 99 0.49 5.48 -4.53
C ARG A 99 0.80 4.07 -4.99
N ILE A 100 0.47 3.11 -4.14
CA ILE A 100 0.38 1.70 -4.52
C ILE A 100 -1.07 1.43 -4.91
N LEU A 101 -1.28 1.05 -6.17
CA LEU A 101 -2.58 0.80 -6.78
C LEU A 101 -3.05 -0.64 -6.61
N ASP A 102 -2.13 -1.60 -6.68
CA ASP A 102 -2.44 -3.03 -6.51
C ASP A 102 -1.20 -3.85 -6.10
N TRP A 103 -1.44 -5.09 -5.64
CA TRP A 103 -0.41 -6.08 -5.33
C TRP A 103 -0.49 -7.28 -6.28
N MET A 104 0.63 -7.67 -6.89
CA MET A 104 0.70 -8.80 -7.82
C MET A 104 1.25 -10.04 -7.14
N ALA A 105 0.57 -11.17 -7.32
CA ALA A 105 1.02 -12.50 -6.91
C ALA A 105 1.69 -13.20 -8.10
N PRO A 106 2.63 -14.14 -7.86
CA PRO A 106 3.07 -15.03 -8.93
C PRO A 106 1.86 -15.87 -9.37
N GLY A 107 1.56 -15.85 -10.68
CA GLY A 107 0.54 -16.69 -11.28
C GLY A 107 0.90 -18.17 -11.23
#